data_AF-A0A7Y6F0U5-F1
#
_entry.id   AF-A0A7Y6F0U5-F1
#
_cell.length_a   1.000
_cell.length_b   1.000
_cell.length_c   1.000
_cell.angle_alpha   90.00
_cell.angle_beta   90.00
_cell.angle_gamma   90.00
#
_symmetry.space_group_name_H-M   'P 1'
#
loop_
_entity.id
_entity.type
_entity.pdbx_description
1 polymer ?
#
loop_
_entity_poly.entity_id
_entity_poly.type
_entity_poly.pdbx_seq_one_letter_code
_entity_poly.pdbx_strand_id
1 'polypeptide(L)'
;MTRWKRQRKRQKSGRGALPAALVAAALLATGCGAADTGGPAAHPGLDAFHAQECPELTASEKENGNLLTLAHDQPEDGVTLRPGGAPATVLVKLCNTTDRPLTDIALSTQLEWSDAGERDPRLKVEHRETPDGQWRTAELVVANDYQPLRGADAARDLAPGATRVVEYRFSAAEDAPSGARPLMIRAVRADEQRGGGLAGLRLSVLPSD
;
A
#
# COMPACT_ATOMS: atom_id res chain seq x y z
N MET A 1 5.66 4.76 -57.48
CA MET A 1 4.60 3.82 -57.91
C MET A 1 4.93 2.50 -57.22
N THR A 2 4.18 1.98 -56.25
CA THR A 2 2.91 1.27 -56.44
C THR A 2 2.12 1.19 -55.11
N ARG A 3 0.82 1.53 -55.16
CA ARG A 3 -0.17 1.38 -54.09
C ARG A 3 -0.48 -0.10 -53.83
N TRP A 4 -0.54 -0.54 -52.58
CA TRP A 4 -1.21 -1.79 -52.20
C TRP A 4 -2.43 -1.53 -51.31
N LYS A 5 -3.50 -2.24 -51.66
CA LYS A 5 -4.90 -1.98 -51.36
C LYS A 5 -5.30 -2.50 -49.98
N ARG A 6 -6.14 -1.73 -49.29
CA ARG A 6 -7.04 -2.22 -48.23
C ARG A 6 -7.98 -3.29 -48.79
N GLN A 7 -8.14 -4.40 -48.07
CA GLN A 7 -9.34 -5.22 -48.13
C GLN A 7 -9.94 -5.36 -46.74
N ARG A 8 -11.09 -4.70 -46.54
CA ARG A 8 -12.02 -4.93 -45.44
C ARG A 8 -12.82 -6.19 -45.78
N LYS A 9 -12.80 -7.21 -44.92
CA LYS A 9 -13.83 -8.27 -44.93
C LYS A 9 -14.86 -7.95 -43.84
N ARG A 10 -16.08 -7.71 -44.30
CA ARG A 10 -17.33 -7.76 -43.52
C ARG A 10 -17.76 -9.23 -43.41
N GLN A 11 -18.11 -9.69 -42.22
CA GLN A 11 -19.11 -10.73 -41.95
C GLN A 11 -20.06 -10.11 -40.91
N LYS A 12 -21.28 -9.68 -41.25
CA LYS A 12 -22.53 -10.46 -41.41
C LYS A 12 -22.66 -11.51 -40.30
N SER A 13 -23.33 -11.15 -39.21
CA SER A 13 -24.80 -11.23 -38.99
C SER A 13 -25.20 -12.58 -38.41
N GLY A 14 -25.50 -12.59 -37.11
CA GLY A 14 -26.18 -13.67 -36.42
C GLY A 14 -27.09 -13.07 -35.36
N ARG A 15 -28.27 -12.63 -35.78
CA ARG A 15 -29.41 -12.37 -34.88
C ARG A 15 -29.87 -13.73 -34.36
N GLY A 16 -29.64 -13.99 -33.08
CA GLY A 16 -30.34 -15.02 -32.31
C GLY A 16 -31.13 -14.30 -31.24
N ALA A 17 -32.46 -14.35 -31.33
CA ALA A 17 -33.39 -13.72 -30.42
C ALA A 17 -34.16 -14.81 -29.66
N LEU A 18 -34.35 -14.55 -28.36
CA LEU A 18 -35.41 -15.03 -27.45
C LEU A 18 -35.27 -16.44 -26.84
N PRO A 19 -35.83 -16.70 -25.63
CA PRO A 19 -36.82 -15.88 -24.91
C PRO A 19 -36.44 -15.44 -23.48
N ALA A 20 -37.11 -14.38 -23.05
CA ALA A 20 -37.26 -13.98 -21.66
C ALA A 20 -38.04 -15.05 -20.89
N ALA A 21 -37.49 -15.52 -19.77
CA ALA A 21 -38.24 -16.22 -18.74
C ALA A 21 -38.43 -15.25 -17.56
N LEU A 22 -39.63 -14.68 -17.50
CA LEU A 22 -40.17 -14.08 -16.28
C LEU A 22 -40.41 -15.21 -15.27
N VAL A 23 -39.64 -15.23 -14.18
CA VAL A 23 -40.02 -15.95 -12.97
C VAL A 23 -40.27 -14.92 -11.89
N ALA A 24 -41.54 -14.57 -11.72
CA ALA A 24 -42.03 -13.92 -10.52
C ALA A 24 -42.58 -15.02 -9.61
N ALA A 25 -42.00 -15.19 -8.42
CA ALA A 25 -42.62 -15.95 -7.35
C ALA A 25 -42.17 -15.42 -5.97
N ALA A 26 -43.17 -14.82 -5.31
CA ALA A 26 -43.45 -14.81 -3.87
C ALA A 26 -42.36 -14.33 -2.88
N LEU A 27 -42.64 -13.12 -2.36
CA LEU A 27 -42.28 -12.66 -1.02
C LEU A 27 -42.59 -13.72 0.04
N LEU A 28 -41.56 -14.15 0.77
CA LEU A 28 -41.69 -14.64 2.14
C LEU A 28 -40.89 -13.70 3.04
N ALA A 29 -41.62 -12.86 3.77
CA ALA A 29 -41.09 -12.08 4.86
C ALA A 29 -40.96 -12.97 6.08
N THR A 30 -39.71 -13.32 6.45
CA THR A 30 -39.36 -13.64 7.84
C THR A 30 -37.85 -13.58 8.03
N GLY A 31 -37.41 -12.61 8.84
CA GLY A 31 -36.07 -12.55 9.40
C GLY A 31 -35.30 -11.30 8.97
N CYS A 32 -35.16 -10.34 9.88
CA CYS A 32 -34.04 -9.40 9.88
C CYS A 32 -32.73 -10.19 9.94
N GLY A 33 -32.25 -10.66 8.80
CA GLY A 33 -30.83 -10.86 8.58
C GLY A 33 -30.40 -9.67 7.75
N ALA A 34 -29.79 -8.66 8.38
CA ALA A 34 -28.90 -7.80 7.63
C ALA A 34 -27.94 -8.76 6.92
N ALA A 35 -27.98 -8.78 5.58
CA ALA A 35 -26.92 -9.40 4.83
C ALA A 35 -25.65 -8.72 5.33
N ASP A 36 -24.83 -9.49 6.06
CA ASP A 36 -23.47 -9.08 6.36
C ASP A 36 -22.83 -8.88 4.99
N THR A 37 -22.77 -7.63 4.55
CA THR A 37 -22.05 -7.22 3.37
C THR A 37 -20.60 -7.41 3.75
N GLY A 38 -20.15 -8.67 3.72
CA GLY A 38 -18.85 -9.16 4.14
C GLY A 38 -17.75 -8.56 3.28
N GLY A 39 -17.57 -7.25 3.43
CA GLY A 39 -16.39 -6.54 2.99
C GLY A 39 -15.19 -7.10 3.73
N PRO A 40 -13.98 -6.88 3.19
CA PRO A 40 -12.76 -7.26 3.89
C PRO A 40 -12.81 -6.70 5.32
N ALA A 41 -12.47 -7.53 6.31
CA ALA A 41 -12.35 -7.04 7.68
C ALA A 41 -11.34 -5.88 7.73
N ALA A 42 -11.72 -4.80 8.40
CA ALA A 42 -10.82 -3.68 8.63
C ALA A 42 -9.63 -4.12 9.48
N HIS A 43 -8.51 -3.42 9.32
CA HIS A 43 -7.34 -3.63 10.18
C HIS A 43 -7.75 -3.47 11.65
N PRO A 44 -7.39 -4.42 12.54
CA PRO A 44 -7.64 -4.26 13.97
C PRO A 44 -7.05 -2.95 14.49
N GLY A 45 -7.81 -2.18 15.27
CA GLY A 45 -7.32 -0.93 15.86
C GLY A 45 -7.25 0.27 14.91
N LEU A 46 -7.75 0.16 13.67
CA LEU A 46 -7.71 1.25 12.68
C LEU A 46 -8.29 2.57 13.21
N ASP A 47 -9.49 2.54 13.80
CA ASP A 47 -10.14 3.75 14.32
C ASP A 47 -9.32 4.41 15.44
N ALA A 48 -8.71 3.59 16.31
CA ALA A 48 -7.85 4.09 17.38
C ALA A 48 -6.58 4.73 16.81
N PHE A 49 -6.00 4.14 15.77
CA PHE A 49 -4.83 4.68 15.08
C PHE A 49 -5.14 5.99 14.33
N HIS A 50 -6.34 6.11 13.75
CA HIS A 50 -6.84 7.38 13.22
C HIS A 50 -6.97 8.46 14.29
N ALA A 51 -7.42 8.11 15.49
CA ALA A 51 -7.57 9.04 16.60
C ALA A 51 -6.25 9.41 17.29
N GLN A 52 -5.19 8.60 17.14
CA GLN A 52 -3.88 8.86 17.74
C GLN A 52 -3.31 10.21 17.29
N GLU A 53 -2.74 10.97 18.21
CA GLU A 53 -2.09 12.23 17.89
C GLU A 53 -0.89 12.03 16.97
N CYS A 54 -0.65 13.01 16.11
CA CYS A 54 0.54 13.03 15.27
C CYS A 54 1.77 13.26 16.13
N PRO A 55 2.86 12.47 15.94
CA PRO A 55 4.12 12.80 16.59
C PRO A 55 4.64 14.14 16.09
N GLU A 56 5.32 14.87 16.97
CA GLU A 56 6.02 16.09 16.61
C GLU A 56 7.36 15.77 15.95
N LEU A 57 7.76 16.63 15.00
CA LEU A 57 9.13 16.58 14.48
C LEU A 57 10.13 16.96 15.58
N THR A 58 11.16 16.15 15.73
CA THR A 58 12.35 16.48 16.53
C THR A 58 13.10 17.67 15.93
N ALA A 59 13.96 18.31 16.72
CA ALA A 59 14.80 19.42 16.25
C ALA A 59 15.67 19.00 15.05
N SER A 60 16.29 17.82 15.11
CA SER A 60 17.12 17.30 14.01
C SER A 60 16.31 17.04 12.74
N GLU A 61 15.10 16.52 12.85
CA GLU A 61 14.24 16.32 11.67
C GLU A 61 13.84 17.64 11.03
N LYS A 62 13.56 18.68 11.83
CA LYS A 62 13.30 20.03 11.33
C LYS A 62 14.55 20.61 10.64
N GLU A 63 15.72 20.44 11.23
CA GLU A 63 17.01 20.88 10.64
C GLU A 63 17.32 20.17 9.32
N ASN A 64 16.96 18.89 9.20
CA ASN A 64 17.06 18.11 7.97
C ASN A 64 16.00 18.49 6.91
N GLY A 65 15.09 19.41 7.24
CA GLY A 65 14.05 19.91 6.34
C GLY A 65 12.83 19.00 6.22
N ASN A 66 12.60 18.09 7.16
CA ASN A 66 11.38 17.29 7.20
C ASN A 66 10.18 18.22 7.48
N LEU A 67 9.07 17.96 6.78
CA LEU A 67 7.83 18.72 6.86
C LEU A 67 6.64 17.84 7.28
N LEU A 68 6.86 16.53 7.35
CA LEU A 68 5.86 15.54 7.69
C LEU A 68 6.43 14.60 8.76
N THR A 69 5.56 14.10 9.62
CA THR A 69 5.88 12.94 10.45
C THR A 69 5.18 11.69 9.94
N LEU A 70 5.77 10.56 10.30
CA LEU A 70 5.31 9.23 9.95
C LEU A 70 5.28 8.39 11.23
N ALA A 71 4.17 7.69 11.46
CA ALA A 71 4.00 6.76 12.57
C ALA A 71 3.47 5.41 12.03
N HIS A 72 3.73 4.33 12.76
CA HIS A 72 3.16 3.01 12.47
C HIS A 72 2.57 2.35 13.72
N ASP A 73 1.70 1.37 13.53
CA ASP A 73 1.02 0.65 14.62
C ASP A 73 1.76 -0.58 15.16
N GLN A 74 2.91 -0.91 14.57
CA GLN A 74 3.70 -2.09 14.97
C GLN A 74 4.52 -1.86 16.24
N PRO A 75 4.75 -2.91 17.06
CA PRO A 75 5.67 -2.86 18.19
C PRO A 75 7.13 -2.77 17.74
N GLU A 76 8.06 -2.60 18.69
CA GLU A 76 9.51 -2.47 18.42
C GLU A 76 10.10 -3.66 17.65
N ASP A 77 9.61 -4.88 17.94
CA ASP A 77 10.03 -6.10 17.23
C ASP A 77 9.58 -6.12 15.74
N GLY A 78 8.66 -5.22 15.38
CA GLY A 78 8.19 -5.00 14.02
C GLY A 78 7.30 -6.12 13.48
N VAL A 79 7.44 -6.37 12.19
CA VAL A 79 6.62 -7.32 11.43
C VAL A 79 7.33 -8.65 11.32
N THR A 80 6.61 -9.74 11.62
CA THR A 80 7.11 -11.11 11.42
C THR A 80 6.31 -11.81 10.32
N LEU A 81 7.01 -12.43 9.37
CA LEU A 81 6.44 -13.18 8.25
C LEU A 81 6.88 -14.65 8.32
N ARG A 82 5.96 -15.55 7.98
CA ARG A 82 6.29 -16.96 7.66
C ARG A 82 6.42 -17.10 6.14
N PRO A 83 7.46 -17.77 5.62
CA PRO A 83 7.52 -18.12 4.20
C PRO A 83 6.26 -18.87 3.75
N GLY A 84 5.59 -18.41 2.69
CA GLY A 84 4.32 -18.98 2.20
C GLY A 84 3.11 -18.80 3.12
N GLY A 85 3.28 -18.09 4.24
CA GLY A 85 2.24 -17.90 5.25
C GLY A 85 1.25 -16.78 4.91
N ALA A 86 0.34 -16.55 5.86
CA ALA A 86 -0.57 -15.40 5.80
C ALA A 86 0.22 -14.08 5.81
N PRO A 87 -0.24 -13.05 5.07
CA PRO A 87 0.37 -11.73 5.11
C PRO A 87 0.25 -11.08 6.49
N ALA A 88 1.20 -10.22 6.81
CA ALA A 88 1.08 -9.28 7.92
C ALA A 88 0.69 -7.89 7.40
N THR A 89 -0.05 -7.13 8.20
CA THR A 89 -0.49 -5.79 7.86
C THR A 89 0.07 -4.76 8.84
N VAL A 90 0.28 -3.55 8.35
CA VAL A 90 0.81 -2.41 9.11
C VAL A 90 0.02 -1.17 8.75
N LEU A 91 -0.44 -0.42 9.74
CA LEU A 91 -0.97 0.92 9.51
C LEU A 91 0.16 1.94 9.59
N VAL A 92 0.16 2.87 8.64
CA VAL A 92 1.11 3.98 8.57
C VAL A 92 0.33 5.29 8.50
N LYS A 93 0.66 6.22 9.39
CA LYS A 93 0.03 7.54 9.45
C LYS A 93 1.02 8.62 9.07
N LEU A 94 0.68 9.39 8.03
CA LEU A 94 1.39 10.57 7.59
C LEU A 94 0.70 11.78 8.19
N CYS A 95 1.47 12.73 8.70
CA CYS A 95 0.95 13.96 9.29
C CYS A 95 1.64 15.17 8.69
N ASN A 96 0.89 16.10 8.10
CA ASN A 96 1.41 17.40 7.68
C ASN A 96 1.60 18.29 8.91
N THR A 97 2.85 18.56 9.28
CA THR A 97 3.16 19.40 10.45
C THR A 97 3.26 20.88 10.11
N THR A 98 2.93 21.26 8.88
CA THR A 98 3.00 22.65 8.41
C THR A 98 1.64 23.31 8.38
N ASP A 99 1.64 24.65 8.36
CA ASP A 99 0.48 25.51 8.19
C ASP A 99 0.07 25.72 6.73
N ARG A 100 0.72 25.01 5.79
CA ARG A 100 0.49 25.10 4.35
C ARG A 100 0.19 23.73 3.74
N PRO A 101 -0.51 23.69 2.60
CA PRO A 101 -0.69 22.44 1.89
C PRO A 101 0.66 21.93 1.36
N LEU A 102 0.81 20.62 1.35
CA LEU A 102 1.92 19.92 0.72
C LEU A 102 1.37 19.15 -0.48
N THR A 103 2.00 19.32 -1.65
CA THR A 103 1.54 18.71 -2.90
C THR A 103 2.33 17.45 -3.23
N ASP A 104 1.71 16.54 -3.97
CA ASP A 104 2.37 15.36 -4.55
C ASP A 104 3.20 14.53 -3.53
N ILE A 105 2.61 14.27 -2.37
CA ILE A 105 3.21 13.41 -1.33
C ILE A 105 2.99 11.95 -1.68
N ALA A 106 4.07 11.31 -2.11
CA ALA A 106 4.13 9.88 -2.42
C ALA A 106 4.75 9.10 -1.25
N LEU A 107 4.53 7.79 -1.24
CA LEU A 107 5.15 6.87 -0.29
C LEU A 107 6.05 5.88 -1.01
N SER A 108 7.23 5.61 -0.46
CA SER A 108 8.12 4.54 -0.92
C SER A 108 8.44 3.57 0.19
N THR A 109 8.66 2.31 -0.18
CA THR A 109 9.05 1.24 0.74
C THR A 109 10.45 0.75 0.38
N GLN A 110 11.36 0.77 1.34
CA GLN A 110 12.75 0.36 1.17
C GLN A 110 13.13 -0.68 2.22
N LEU A 111 13.74 -1.79 1.79
CA LEU A 111 14.34 -2.79 2.65
C LEU A 111 15.87 -2.66 2.59
N GLU A 112 16.51 -2.58 3.75
CA GLU A 112 17.98 -2.58 3.83
C GLU A 112 18.51 -4.02 3.74
N TRP A 113 19.43 -4.28 2.81
CA TRP A 113 20.07 -5.58 2.64
C TRP A 113 21.60 -5.43 2.62
N SER A 114 22.26 -6.07 3.58
CA SER A 114 23.70 -5.94 3.85
C SER A 114 24.60 -6.91 3.06
N ASP A 115 24.03 -7.87 2.32
CA ASP A 115 24.83 -8.74 1.46
C ASP A 115 24.99 -8.05 0.10
N ALA A 116 26.22 -7.67 -0.24
CA ALA A 116 26.56 -7.04 -1.52
C ALA A 116 26.14 -7.94 -2.70
N GLY A 117 24.96 -7.63 -3.23
CA GLY A 117 24.24 -8.42 -4.21
C GLY A 117 22.76 -8.27 -3.92
N GLU A 118 22.11 -7.31 -4.61
CA GLU A 118 20.68 -6.95 -4.62
C GLU A 118 19.77 -8.15 -4.91
N ARG A 119 19.84 -9.19 -4.06
CA ARG A 119 19.10 -10.42 -4.23
C ARG A 119 17.63 -10.09 -4.04
N ASP A 120 16.81 -10.60 -4.96
CA ASP A 120 15.36 -10.55 -4.84
C ASP A 120 14.95 -11.04 -3.43
N PRO A 121 14.32 -10.20 -2.61
CA PRO A 121 13.98 -10.55 -1.24
C PRO A 121 12.81 -11.54 -1.19
N ARG A 122 12.18 -11.84 -2.34
CA ARG A 122 10.98 -12.68 -2.47
C ARG A 122 9.86 -12.22 -1.55
N LEU A 123 9.81 -10.91 -1.35
CA LEU A 123 8.78 -10.22 -0.60
C LEU A 123 7.85 -9.50 -1.55
N LYS A 124 6.57 -9.50 -1.21
CA LYS A 124 5.55 -8.70 -1.89
C LYS A 124 5.04 -7.64 -0.92
N VAL A 125 4.92 -6.41 -1.43
CA VAL A 125 4.33 -5.29 -0.71
C VAL A 125 3.10 -4.80 -1.46
N GLU A 126 2.03 -4.59 -0.72
CA GLU A 126 0.81 -3.98 -1.23
C GLU A 126 0.33 -2.91 -0.25
N HIS A 127 -0.48 -1.96 -0.73
CA HIS A 127 -1.13 -0.97 0.11
C HIS A 127 -2.56 -0.67 -0.31
N ARG A 128 -3.32 -0.10 0.63
CA ARG A 128 -4.63 0.50 0.42
C ARG A 128 -4.84 1.66 1.40
N GLU A 129 -5.72 2.59 1.05
CA GLU A 129 -6.03 3.76 1.88
C GLU A 129 -7.37 3.66 2.60
N THR A 130 -8.25 2.76 2.14
CA THR A 130 -9.54 2.51 2.79
C THR A 130 -9.68 1.01 3.07
N PRO A 131 -10.38 0.61 4.15
CA PRO A 131 -10.57 -0.80 4.50
C PRO A 131 -11.26 -1.64 3.42
N ASP A 132 -12.14 -1.02 2.65
CA ASP A 132 -12.85 -1.59 1.51
C ASP A 132 -12.13 -1.38 0.17
N GLY A 133 -11.01 -0.66 0.20
CA GLY A 133 -10.20 -0.32 -0.96
C GLY A 133 -9.48 -1.53 -1.55
N GLN A 134 -9.21 -1.45 -2.85
CA GLN A 134 -8.41 -2.45 -3.55
C GLN A 134 -6.94 -2.34 -3.14
N TRP A 135 -6.34 -3.49 -2.84
CA TRP A 135 -4.90 -3.60 -2.66
C TRP A 135 -4.17 -3.30 -3.95
N ARG A 136 -3.14 -2.45 -3.88
CA ARG A 136 -2.27 -2.10 -4.99
C ARG A 136 -0.86 -2.53 -4.67
N THR A 137 -0.14 -3.08 -5.65
CA THR A 137 1.27 -3.42 -5.48
C THR A 137 2.11 -2.16 -5.29
N ALA A 138 2.96 -2.16 -4.27
CA ALA A 138 4.02 -1.16 -4.07
C ALA A 138 5.37 -1.77 -4.48
N GLU A 139 6.26 -0.96 -5.04
CA GLU A 139 7.64 -1.37 -5.29
C GLU A 139 8.41 -1.40 -3.97
N LEU A 140 9.03 -2.55 -3.67
CA LEU A 140 9.97 -2.69 -2.57
C LEU A 140 11.39 -2.48 -3.08
N VAL A 141 11.99 -1.35 -2.72
CA VAL A 141 13.38 -1.05 -3.09
C VAL A 141 14.31 -1.78 -2.14
N VAL A 142 15.17 -2.65 -2.67
CA VAL A 142 16.25 -3.26 -1.89
C VAL A 142 17.52 -2.44 -2.12
N ALA A 143 17.97 -1.74 -1.09
CA ALA A 143 19.15 -0.88 -1.18
C ALA A 143 19.79 -0.68 0.20
N ASN A 144 21.12 -0.62 0.21
CA ASN A 144 21.91 -0.23 1.38
C ASN A 144 21.96 1.31 1.55
N ASP A 145 21.79 2.05 0.45
CA ASP A 145 21.80 3.51 0.45
C ASP A 145 20.38 4.10 0.44
N TYR A 146 20.26 5.37 0.85
CA TYR A 146 19.01 6.12 0.80
C TYR A 146 18.57 6.42 -0.65
N GLN A 147 17.44 5.85 -1.08
CA GLN A 147 16.88 6.04 -2.42
C GLN A 147 15.40 6.50 -2.36
N PRO A 148 15.12 7.73 -1.90
CA PRO A 148 13.76 8.14 -1.53
C PRO A 148 12.73 8.06 -2.66
N LEU A 149 13.13 8.41 -3.88
CA LEU A 149 12.21 8.51 -5.01
C LEU A 149 11.92 7.18 -5.70
N ARG A 150 12.77 6.18 -5.52
CA ARG A 150 12.59 4.90 -6.19
C ARG A 150 11.43 4.17 -5.52
N GLY A 151 10.54 3.62 -6.33
CA GLY A 151 9.33 2.94 -5.85
C GLY A 151 8.31 3.84 -5.14
N ALA A 152 8.43 5.17 -5.25
CA ALA A 152 7.45 6.09 -4.70
C ALA A 152 6.16 6.06 -5.54
N ASP A 153 5.02 5.82 -4.89
CA ASP A 153 3.73 5.77 -5.55
C ASP A 153 2.62 6.49 -4.77
N ALA A 154 1.41 6.45 -5.33
CA ALA A 154 0.21 6.99 -4.70
C ALA A 154 0.34 8.45 -4.22
N ALA A 155 0.94 9.31 -5.06
CA ALA A 155 1.09 10.73 -4.78
C ALA A 155 -0.27 11.41 -4.54
N ARG A 156 -0.37 12.18 -3.46
CA ARG A 156 -1.57 12.93 -3.07
C ARG A 156 -1.19 14.22 -2.35
N ASP A 157 -2.03 15.23 -2.51
CA ASP A 157 -1.92 16.45 -1.73
C ASP A 157 -2.38 16.20 -0.28
N LEU A 158 -1.74 16.89 0.65
CA LEU A 158 -2.05 16.85 2.07
C LEU A 158 -2.27 18.28 2.59
N ALA A 159 -3.50 18.57 3.03
CA ALA A 159 -3.86 19.89 3.55
C ALA A 159 -3.07 20.24 4.84
N PRO A 160 -3.00 21.51 5.25
CA PRO A 160 -2.37 21.92 6.50
C PRO A 160 -2.92 21.12 7.69
N GLY A 161 -2.05 20.57 8.54
CA GLY A 161 -2.45 19.78 9.70
C GLY A 161 -3.20 18.47 9.40
N ALA A 162 -3.39 18.11 8.13
CA ALA A 162 -4.13 16.92 7.76
C ALA A 162 -3.29 15.65 7.95
N THR A 163 -4.00 14.52 8.05
CA THR A 163 -3.39 13.20 8.14
C THR A 163 -3.86 12.29 7.01
N ARG A 164 -3.00 11.33 6.66
CA ARG A 164 -3.31 10.26 5.70
C ARG A 164 -2.89 8.94 6.34
N VAL A 165 -3.80 7.98 6.41
CA VAL A 165 -3.50 6.63 6.90
C VAL A 165 -3.48 5.68 5.72
N VAL A 166 -2.44 4.85 5.65
CA VAL A 166 -2.24 3.83 4.62
C VAL A 166 -2.01 2.51 5.30
N GLU A 167 -2.75 1.49 4.89
CA GLU A 167 -2.52 0.12 5.33
C GLU A 167 -1.60 -0.57 4.33
N TYR A 168 -0.47 -1.06 4.82
CA TYR A 168 0.46 -1.89 4.08
C TYR A 168 0.23 -3.36 4.39
N ARG A 169 0.51 -4.20 3.41
CA ARG A 169 0.48 -5.65 3.50
C ARG A 169 1.78 -6.24 2.99
N PHE A 170 2.40 -7.07 3.81
CA PHE A 170 3.67 -7.73 3.52
C PHE A 170 3.47 -9.24 3.45
N SER A 171 4.05 -9.86 2.43
CA SER A 171 4.04 -11.32 2.26
C SER A 171 5.43 -11.81 1.89
N ALA A 172 5.78 -13.00 2.39
CA ALA A 172 7.00 -13.72 2.03
C ALA A 172 6.64 -14.94 1.17
N ALA A 173 7.31 -15.10 0.03
CA ALA A 173 7.19 -16.34 -0.74
C ALA A 173 7.72 -17.55 0.06
N GLU A 174 7.39 -18.77 -0.37
CA GLU A 174 7.86 -20.01 0.27
C GLU A 174 9.39 -20.12 0.33
N ASP A 175 10.07 -19.58 -0.69
CA ASP A 175 11.53 -19.58 -0.82
C ASP A 175 12.18 -18.26 -0.34
N ALA A 176 11.45 -17.44 0.41
CA ALA A 176 11.97 -16.17 0.91
C ALA A 176 13.13 -16.40 1.91
N PRO A 177 14.25 -15.69 1.75
CA PRO A 177 15.38 -15.79 2.67
C PRO A 177 14.96 -15.36 4.08
N SER A 178 15.31 -16.17 5.07
CA SER A 178 15.07 -15.85 6.47
C SER A 178 16.00 -14.76 6.99
N GLY A 179 15.59 -14.14 8.09
CA GLY A 179 16.36 -13.11 8.78
C GLY A 179 15.58 -11.81 8.99
N ALA A 180 16.16 -10.95 9.82
CA ALA A 180 15.60 -9.65 10.13
C ALA A 180 16.33 -8.55 9.36
N ARG A 181 15.55 -7.60 8.84
CA ARG A 181 16.04 -6.50 8.01
C ARG A 181 15.31 -5.20 8.40
N PRO A 182 15.99 -4.05 8.42
CA PRO A 182 15.33 -2.76 8.50
C PRO A 182 14.42 -2.54 7.28
N LEU A 183 13.17 -2.16 7.54
CA LEU A 183 12.19 -1.73 6.55
C LEU A 183 11.85 -0.26 6.82
N MET A 184 11.96 0.55 5.79
CA MET A 184 11.71 1.98 5.83
C MET A 184 10.53 2.33 4.93
N ILE A 185 9.53 2.97 5.51
CA ILE A 185 8.41 3.57 4.78
C ILE A 185 8.63 5.08 4.81
N ARG A 186 8.76 5.69 3.63
CA ARG A 186 9.19 7.08 3.50
C ARG A 186 8.13 7.88 2.78
N ALA A 187 7.81 9.05 3.32
CA ALA A 187 7.06 10.05 2.59
C ALA A 187 8.04 10.87 1.76
N VAL A 188 7.73 11.11 0.50
CA VAL A 188 8.57 11.90 -0.40
C VAL A 188 7.72 12.89 -1.15
N ARG A 189 8.28 14.08 -1.37
CA ARG A 189 7.71 15.06 -2.28
C ARG A 189 8.20 14.70 -3.67
N ALA A 190 7.32 14.24 -4.54
CA ALA A 190 7.69 13.69 -5.84
C ALA A 190 8.40 14.72 -6.74
N ASP A 191 8.13 16.02 -6.52
CA ASP A 191 8.70 17.15 -7.25
C ASP A 191 10.06 17.63 -6.69
N GLU A 192 10.27 17.53 -5.38
CA GLU A 192 11.40 18.18 -4.70
C GLU A 192 12.54 17.23 -4.27
N GLN A 193 12.45 15.92 -4.60
CA GLN A 193 13.49 14.91 -4.35
C GLN A 193 13.98 14.79 -2.89
N ARG A 194 13.26 15.40 -1.94
CA ARG A 194 13.58 15.40 -0.51
C ARG A 194 12.63 14.51 0.26
N GLY A 195 13.17 13.86 1.28
CA GLY A 195 12.37 13.10 2.25
C GLY A 195 11.43 14.06 2.97
N GLY A 196 10.16 13.67 3.04
CA GLY A 196 9.13 14.37 3.79
C GLY A 196 9.07 13.92 5.24
N GLY A 197 9.39 12.64 5.51
CA GLY A 197 9.40 11.99 6.81
C GLY A 197 9.73 10.49 6.66
N LEU A 198 9.87 9.78 7.78
CA LEU A 198 10.26 8.37 7.79
C LEU A 198 9.58 7.59 8.92
N ALA A 199 9.06 6.40 8.61
CA ALA A 199 8.70 5.35 9.56
C ALA A 199 9.64 4.15 9.35
N GLY A 200 10.47 3.84 10.35
CA GLY A 200 11.34 2.68 10.33
C GLY A 200 10.78 1.56 11.20
N LEU A 201 10.67 0.36 10.65
CA LEU A 201 10.29 -0.84 11.39
C LEU A 201 11.21 -2.01 11.05
N ARG A 202 11.24 -3.02 11.91
CA ARG A 202 11.92 -4.28 11.62
C ARG A 202 11.00 -5.20 10.83
N LEU A 203 11.50 -5.84 9.79
CA LEU A 203 10.80 -6.93 9.09
C LEU A 203 11.61 -8.22 9.24
N SER A 204 10.99 -9.25 9.79
CA SER A 204 11.62 -10.55 10.08
C SER A 204 10.94 -11.66 9.31
N VAL A 205 11.68 -12.37 8.47
CA VAL A 205 11.22 -13.62 7.84
C VAL A 205 11.72 -14.79 8.68
N LEU A 206 10.80 -15.62 9.15
CA LEU A 206 11.14 -16.81 9.93
C LEU A 206 11.83 -17.87 9.04
N PRO A 207 12.64 -18.77 9.61
CA PRO A 207 13.13 -19.94 8.89
C PRO A 207 11.97 -20.77 8.34
N SER A 208 12.16 -21.37 7.16
CA SER A 208 11.28 -22.45 6.69
C SER A 208 11.41 -23.65 7.62
N ASP A 209 10.28 -24.29 7.94
CA ASP A 209 10.24 -25.51 8.76
C ASP A 209 10.89 -26.72 8.05
#